data_AF-A0A2D3WBH4-F1
#
_entry.id   AF-A0A2D3WBH4-F1
#
_cell.length_a   1.000
_cell.length_b   1.000
_cell.length_c   1.000
_cell.angle_alpha   90.00
_cell.angle_beta   90.00
_cell.angle_gamma   90.00
#
_symmetry.space_group_name_H-M   'P 1'
#
loop_
_entity.id
_entity.type
_entity.pdbx_description
1 polymer ?
#
loop_
_entity_poly.entity_id
_entity_poly.type
_entity_poly.pdbx_seq_one_letter_code
_entity_poly.pdbx_strand_id
1 'polypeptide(L)'
;MNNVMICLELTLLAVGAFFLIRSLRPINQLILDLTDQKLIRQWKTLSVLILSFLIGYLVLGYDLWVHKDNSSFISVMIALVLFLGGTFVFLVGQLALYTANDMKHLALLQQESITDGLTRLKNRRYFDQRLSEEVALSKRYKLPLSLILVDVDYFKKINDVFGHTVGDEVLKNLSNIIMETVRDSDVVARYGGEEIVIITPNTDKKEASLLAERLREKVEKTVMVTVETTQEVVQATISLGVCALSHVILDKEALLEETDQALYLAKKYGRNRVSISSW
;
A
#
# COMPACT_ATOMS: atom_id res chain seq x y z
N MET A 1 1.22 62.74 1.56
CA MET A 1 1.32 61.55 2.42
C MET A 1 0.07 60.67 2.33
N ASN A 2 -1.14 61.23 2.47
CA ASN A 2 -2.42 60.49 2.30
C ASN A 2 -2.53 59.67 1.01
N ASN A 3 -2.25 60.26 -0.17
CA ASN A 3 -2.38 59.54 -1.45
C ASN A 3 -1.50 58.27 -1.54
N VAL A 4 -0.35 58.25 -0.87
CA VAL A 4 0.55 57.09 -0.85
C VAL A 4 -0.01 56.00 0.08
N MET A 5 -0.57 56.38 1.24
CA MET A 5 -1.19 55.43 2.17
C MET A 5 -2.45 54.78 1.58
N ILE A 6 -3.31 55.55 0.93
CA ILE A 6 -4.53 55.03 0.27
C ILE A 6 -4.16 54.05 -0.85
N CYS A 7 -3.14 54.36 -1.64
CA CYS A 7 -2.65 53.46 -2.69
C CYS A 7 -2.14 52.14 -2.09
N LEU A 8 -1.41 52.21 -0.99
CA LEU A 8 -0.92 51.02 -0.27
C LEU A 8 -2.09 50.17 0.29
N GLU A 9 -3.10 50.79 0.90
CA GLU A 9 -4.26 50.07 1.43
C GLU A 9 -5.05 49.36 0.34
N LEU A 10 -5.35 50.07 -0.76
CA LEU A 10 -6.09 49.50 -1.90
C LEU A 10 -5.30 48.34 -2.54
N THR A 11 -3.98 48.47 -2.65
CA THR A 11 -3.15 47.36 -3.17
C THR A 11 -3.13 46.16 -2.23
N LEU A 12 -2.98 46.36 -0.91
CA LEU A 12 -3.03 45.26 0.07
C LEU A 12 -4.39 44.54 0.06
N LEU A 13 -5.50 45.29 0.03
CA LEU A 13 -6.85 44.71 -0.06
C LEU A 13 -7.06 43.96 -1.38
N ALA A 14 -6.65 44.54 -2.51
CA ALA A 14 -6.80 43.90 -3.80
C ALA A 14 -6.00 42.59 -3.90
N VAL A 15 -4.75 42.58 -3.43
CA VAL A 15 -3.90 41.39 -3.45
C VAL A 15 -4.39 40.34 -2.44
N GLY A 16 -4.84 40.76 -1.25
CA GLY A 16 -5.43 39.86 -0.26
C GLY A 16 -6.70 39.19 -0.76
N ALA A 17 -7.61 39.97 -1.38
CA ALA A 17 -8.81 39.46 -2.02
C ALA A 17 -8.46 38.50 -3.17
N PHE A 18 -7.45 38.80 -3.97
CA PHE A 18 -6.97 37.91 -5.03
C PHE A 18 -6.51 36.55 -4.48
N PHE A 19 -5.70 36.52 -3.42
CA PHE A 19 -5.29 35.26 -2.79
C PHE A 19 -6.47 34.50 -2.19
N LEU A 20 -7.39 35.22 -1.55
CA LEU A 20 -8.58 34.62 -0.95
C LEU A 20 -9.48 33.98 -2.02
N ILE A 21 -9.69 34.63 -3.17
CA ILE A 21 -10.40 34.05 -4.32
C ILE A 21 -9.66 32.82 -4.85
N ARG A 22 -8.33 32.93 -5.04
CA ARG A 22 -7.49 31.82 -5.53
C ARG A 22 -7.51 30.61 -4.60
N SER A 23 -7.75 30.79 -3.30
CA SER A 23 -7.86 29.71 -2.32
C SER A 23 -9.07 28.79 -2.52
N LEU A 24 -10.13 29.27 -3.20
CA LEU A 24 -11.32 28.45 -3.49
C LEU A 24 -11.02 27.31 -4.47
N ARG A 25 -10.04 27.48 -5.36
CA ARG A 25 -9.67 26.45 -6.35
C ARG A 25 -9.16 25.16 -5.70
N PRO A 26 -8.11 25.17 -4.85
CA PRO A 26 -7.65 23.95 -4.20
C PRO A 26 -8.72 23.34 -3.28
N ILE A 27 -9.52 24.15 -2.60
CA ILE A 27 -10.63 23.66 -1.75
C ILE A 27 -11.68 22.92 -2.58
N ASN A 28 -12.09 23.48 -3.73
CA ASN A 28 -13.06 22.83 -4.61
C ASN A 28 -12.52 21.51 -5.19
N GLN A 29 -11.23 21.46 -5.53
CA GLN A 29 -10.60 20.21 -5.98
C GLN A 29 -10.62 19.15 -4.86
N LEU A 30 -10.27 19.52 -3.62
CA LEU A 30 -10.37 18.64 -2.47
C LEU A 30 -11.80 18.11 -2.26
N ILE A 31 -12.82 18.97 -2.38
CA ILE A 31 -14.23 18.58 -2.22
C ILE A 31 -14.66 17.53 -3.26
N LEU A 32 -14.22 17.68 -4.51
CA LEU A 32 -14.54 16.74 -5.60
C LEU A 32 -13.85 15.38 -5.41
N ASP A 33 -12.67 15.40 -4.80
CA ASP A 33 -11.80 14.24 -4.64
C ASP A 33 -12.11 13.40 -3.40
N LEU A 34 -12.86 13.95 -2.43
CA LEU A 34 -13.21 13.29 -1.18
C LEU A 34 -14.45 12.41 -1.33
N THR A 35 -14.44 11.25 -0.68
CA THR A 35 -15.61 10.34 -0.57
C THR A 35 -16.36 10.51 0.76
N ASP A 36 -15.70 10.98 1.81
CA ASP A 36 -16.29 11.18 3.15
C ASP A 36 -17.19 12.42 3.20
N GLN A 37 -18.48 12.19 3.41
CA GLN A 37 -19.52 13.23 3.50
C GLN A 37 -19.30 14.24 4.64
N LYS A 38 -18.70 13.83 5.76
CA LYS A 38 -18.42 14.71 6.89
C LYS A 38 -17.32 15.71 6.53
N LEU A 39 -16.23 15.22 5.91
CA LEU A 39 -15.13 16.07 5.45
C LEU A 39 -15.59 17.02 4.34
N ILE A 40 -16.37 16.54 3.36
CA ILE A 40 -16.98 17.39 2.32
C ILE A 40 -17.77 18.54 2.94
N ARG A 41 -18.59 18.26 3.96
CA ARG A 41 -19.38 19.29 4.64
C ARG A 41 -18.48 20.33 5.31
N GLN A 42 -17.41 19.92 5.98
CA GLN A 42 -16.47 20.83 6.62
C GLN A 42 -15.76 21.75 5.62
N TRP A 43 -15.30 21.22 4.48
CA TRP A 43 -14.68 22.02 3.41
C TRP A 43 -15.68 22.96 2.72
N LYS A 44 -16.95 22.55 2.58
CA LYS A 44 -18.03 23.46 2.12
C LYS A 44 -18.29 24.58 3.11
N THR A 45 -18.33 24.29 4.41
CA THR A 45 -18.45 25.32 5.46
C THR A 45 -17.28 26.31 5.39
N LEU A 46 -16.04 25.82 5.19
CA LEU A 46 -14.88 26.68 4.99
C LEU A 46 -15.01 27.56 3.73
N SER A 47 -15.51 27.01 2.63
CA SER A 47 -15.75 27.77 1.39
C SER A 47 -16.76 28.90 1.58
N VAL A 48 -17.85 28.64 2.32
CA VAL A 48 -18.85 29.66 2.68
C VAL A 48 -18.23 30.74 3.57
N LEU A 49 -17.39 30.35 4.54
CA LEU A 49 -16.67 31.29 5.40
C LEU A 49 -15.74 32.20 4.58
N ILE A 50 -14.98 31.65 3.62
CA ILE A 50 -14.11 32.40 2.71
C ILE A 50 -14.91 33.42 1.88
N LEU A 51 -16.07 33.03 1.36
CA LEU A 51 -16.96 33.94 0.63
C LEU A 51 -17.49 35.07 1.53
N SER A 52 -17.79 34.80 2.80
CA SER A 52 -18.20 35.84 3.75
C SER A 52 -17.08 36.85 4.03
N PHE A 53 -15.83 36.39 4.13
CA PHE A 53 -14.67 37.29 4.27
C PHE A 53 -14.48 38.16 3.04
N LEU A 54 -14.75 37.65 1.84
CA LEU A 54 -14.66 38.42 0.59
C LEU A 54 -15.58 39.65 0.60
N ILE A 55 -16.77 39.54 1.20
CA ILE A 55 -17.69 40.68 1.37
C ILE A 55 -17.02 41.76 2.22
N GLY A 56 -16.32 41.38 3.28
CA GLY A 56 -15.56 42.32 4.12
C GLY A 56 -14.49 43.10 3.35
N TYR A 57 -13.75 42.42 2.46
CA TYR A 57 -12.80 43.08 1.56
C TYR A 57 -13.47 44.11 0.63
N LEU A 58 -14.63 43.76 0.07
CA LEU A 58 -15.37 44.66 -0.82
C LEU A 58 -15.92 45.89 -0.08
N VAL A 59 -16.47 45.70 1.11
CA VAL A 59 -17.01 46.78 1.94
C VAL A 59 -15.90 47.75 2.34
N LEU A 60 -14.75 47.24 2.82
CA LEU A 60 -13.60 48.07 3.20
C LEU A 60 -12.97 48.78 1.99
N GLY A 61 -12.88 48.10 0.85
CA GLY A 61 -12.41 48.71 -0.39
C GLY A 61 -13.33 49.84 -0.89
N TYR A 62 -14.65 49.66 -0.78
CA TYR A 62 -15.63 50.68 -1.12
C TYR A 62 -15.55 51.89 -0.18
N ASP A 63 -15.46 51.67 1.14
CA ASP A 63 -15.37 52.75 2.11
C ASP A 63 -14.11 53.62 1.88
N LEU A 64 -12.95 52.98 1.64
CA LEU A 64 -11.71 53.69 1.31
C LEU A 64 -11.78 54.47 -0.01
N TRP A 65 -12.53 53.96 -1.00
CA TRP A 65 -12.72 54.69 -2.26
C TRP A 65 -13.61 55.92 -2.06
N VAL A 66 -14.72 55.81 -1.33
CA VAL A 66 -15.64 56.92 -1.12
C VAL A 66 -15.05 57.97 -0.17
N HIS A 67 -14.42 57.56 0.93
CA HIS A 67 -13.91 58.44 1.98
C HIS A 67 -12.38 58.55 1.93
N LYS A 68 -11.84 59.03 0.81
CA LYS A 68 -10.38 59.12 0.56
C LYS A 68 -9.59 59.89 1.63
N ASP A 69 -10.21 60.79 2.37
CA ASP A 69 -9.51 61.58 3.40
C ASP A 69 -9.36 60.86 4.76
N ASN A 70 -9.95 59.67 4.93
CA ASN A 70 -10.02 58.96 6.22
C ASN A 70 -8.88 57.95 6.46
N SER A 71 -7.85 57.93 5.60
CA SER A 71 -6.72 57.00 5.75
C SER A 71 -5.95 57.28 7.04
N SER A 72 -5.83 56.26 7.88
CA SER A 72 -5.12 56.32 9.16
C SER A 72 -4.12 55.16 9.27
N PHE A 73 -3.21 55.22 10.24
CA PHE A 73 -2.33 54.08 10.50
C PHE A 73 -3.11 52.79 10.82
N ILE A 74 -4.29 52.92 11.44
CA ILE A 74 -5.16 51.79 11.80
C ILE A 74 -5.74 51.12 10.54
N SER A 75 -6.17 51.88 9.53
CA SER A 75 -6.72 51.32 8.29
C SER A 75 -5.66 50.55 7.48
N VAL A 76 -4.41 51.03 7.47
CA VAL A 76 -3.27 50.30 6.89
C VAL A 76 -3.05 48.97 7.60
N MET A 77 -3.11 48.95 8.93
CA MET A 77 -2.98 47.71 9.72
C MET A 77 -4.11 46.72 9.45
N ILE A 78 -5.35 47.19 9.30
CA ILE A 78 -6.49 46.34 8.92
C ILE A 78 -6.27 45.73 7.53
N ALA A 79 -5.87 46.53 6.54
CA ALA A 79 -5.58 46.06 5.19
C ALA A 79 -4.44 45.03 5.17
N LEU A 80 -3.40 45.24 5.99
CA LEU A 80 -2.28 44.31 6.14
C LEU A 80 -2.71 42.97 6.77
N VAL A 81 -3.50 43.00 7.86
CA VAL A 81 -4.01 41.79 8.52
C VAL A 81 -4.88 40.98 7.56
N LEU A 82 -5.75 41.66 6.80
CA LEU A 82 -6.55 41.01 5.78
C LEU A 82 -5.67 40.36 4.72
N PHE A 83 -4.74 41.11 4.11
CA PHE A 83 -3.78 40.59 3.14
C PHE A 83 -3.06 39.32 3.63
N LEU A 84 -2.54 39.35 4.87
CA LEU A 84 -1.89 38.19 5.49
C LEU A 84 -2.87 37.03 5.69
N GLY A 85 -4.11 37.30 6.10
CA GLY A 85 -5.17 36.30 6.22
C GLY A 85 -5.54 35.63 4.90
N GLY A 86 -5.68 36.41 3.82
CA GLY A 86 -5.93 35.87 2.46
C GLY A 86 -4.77 34.99 1.98
N THR A 87 -3.54 35.43 2.22
CA THR A 87 -2.33 34.66 1.91
C THR A 87 -2.25 33.36 2.73
N PHE A 88 -2.56 33.42 4.02
CA PHE A 88 -2.58 32.26 4.91
C PHE A 88 -3.60 31.21 4.45
N VAL A 89 -4.85 31.61 4.17
CA VAL A 89 -5.89 30.71 3.67
C VAL A 89 -5.48 30.06 2.34
N PHE A 90 -4.87 30.83 1.43
CA PHE A 90 -4.35 30.31 0.18
C PHE A 90 -3.25 29.25 0.39
N LEU A 91 -2.25 29.54 1.23
CA LEU A 91 -1.15 28.62 1.52
C LEU A 91 -1.64 27.33 2.18
N VAL A 92 -2.52 27.43 3.16
CA VAL A 92 -3.09 26.26 3.84
C VAL A 92 -3.91 25.41 2.86
N GLY A 93 -4.73 26.03 2.00
CA GLY A 93 -5.49 25.33 0.97
C GLY A 93 -4.58 24.60 -0.03
N GLN A 94 -3.50 25.25 -0.47
CA GLN A 94 -2.49 24.64 -1.35
C GLN A 94 -1.78 23.46 -0.67
N LEU A 95 -1.29 23.64 0.56
CA LEU A 95 -0.57 22.60 1.29
C LEU A 95 -1.46 21.38 1.56
N ALA A 96 -2.74 21.61 1.90
CA ALA A 96 -3.71 20.54 2.07
C ALA A 96 -3.93 19.74 0.77
N LEU A 97 -4.02 20.42 -0.38
CA LEU A 97 -4.17 19.76 -1.67
C LEU A 97 -2.92 18.94 -2.06
N TYR A 98 -1.72 19.51 -1.90
CA TYR A 98 -0.48 18.77 -2.17
C TYR A 98 -0.36 17.52 -1.29
N THR A 99 -0.64 17.65 0.01
CA THR A 99 -0.61 16.52 0.95
C THR A 99 -1.61 15.43 0.55
N ALA A 100 -2.82 15.81 0.13
CA ALA A 100 -3.82 14.86 -0.33
C ALA A 100 -3.38 14.10 -1.60
N ASN A 101 -2.78 14.81 -2.56
CA ASN A 101 -2.25 14.20 -3.78
C ASN A 101 -1.06 13.28 -3.50
N ASP A 102 -0.14 13.68 -2.62
CA ASP A 102 1.00 12.85 -2.22
C ASP A 102 0.53 11.56 -1.54
N MET A 103 -0.46 11.64 -0.66
CA MET A 103 -1.07 10.46 -0.04
C MET A 103 -1.72 9.54 -1.07
N LYS A 104 -2.40 10.08 -2.08
CA LYS A 104 -2.94 9.29 -3.20
C LYS A 104 -1.84 8.62 -4.00
N HIS A 105 -0.76 9.34 -4.34
CA HIS A 105 0.38 8.78 -5.06
C HIS A 105 1.07 7.67 -4.26
N LEU A 106 1.27 7.87 -2.95
CA LEU A 106 1.82 6.84 -2.07
C LEU A 106 0.92 5.62 -2.00
N ALA A 107 -0.40 5.80 -1.89
CA ALA A 107 -1.35 4.69 -1.91
C ALA A 107 -1.32 3.94 -3.26
N LEU A 108 -1.19 4.65 -4.38
CA LEU A 108 -1.02 4.04 -5.70
C LEU A 108 0.29 3.27 -5.81
N LEU A 109 1.41 3.83 -5.35
CA LEU A 109 2.70 3.15 -5.36
C LEU A 109 2.71 1.92 -4.45
N GLN A 110 2.06 2.00 -3.28
CA GLN A 110 1.85 0.84 -2.41
C GLN A 110 0.97 -0.20 -3.09
N GLN A 111 -0.10 0.26 -3.75
CA GLN A 111 -0.96 -0.60 -4.55
C GLN A 111 -0.14 -1.24 -5.66
N GLU A 112 0.76 -0.53 -6.33
CA GLU A 112 1.62 -1.02 -7.42
C GLU A 112 2.83 -1.84 -6.95
N SER A 113 3.15 -1.84 -5.66
CA SER A 113 4.20 -2.70 -5.13
C SER A 113 3.92 -4.14 -5.52
N ILE A 114 4.90 -4.79 -6.14
CA ILE A 114 4.84 -6.21 -6.55
C ILE A 114 5.59 -7.11 -5.57
N THR A 115 6.25 -6.53 -4.57
CA THR A 115 7.12 -7.24 -3.62
C THR A 115 6.63 -7.09 -2.19
N ASP A 116 6.77 -8.16 -1.40
CA ASP A 116 6.59 -8.16 0.04
C ASP A 116 7.72 -7.41 0.75
N GLY A 117 7.38 -6.59 1.73
CA GLY A 117 8.35 -5.72 2.43
C GLY A 117 9.31 -6.47 3.34
N LEU A 118 8.90 -7.63 3.89
CA LEU A 118 9.69 -8.41 4.82
C LEU A 118 10.64 -9.37 4.11
N THR A 119 10.09 -10.17 3.19
CA THR A 119 10.77 -11.29 2.54
C THR A 119 11.37 -10.94 1.19
N ARG A 120 10.98 -9.80 0.60
CA ARG A 120 11.32 -9.38 -0.78
C ARG A 120 10.82 -10.32 -1.88
N LEU A 121 10.09 -11.38 -1.55
CA LEU A 121 9.35 -12.20 -2.50
C LEU A 121 8.27 -11.36 -3.19
N LYS A 122 7.66 -11.92 -4.25
CA LYS A 122 6.47 -11.29 -4.81
C LYS A 122 5.34 -11.28 -3.78
N ASN A 123 4.42 -10.33 -3.88
CA ASN A 123 3.25 -10.33 -3.00
C ASN A 123 2.10 -11.12 -3.61
N ARG A 124 1.07 -11.39 -2.78
CA ARG A 124 -0.15 -12.10 -3.19
C ARG A 124 -0.79 -11.52 -4.46
N ARG A 125 -0.83 -10.19 -4.60
CA ARG A 125 -1.44 -9.55 -5.78
C ARG A 125 -0.70 -9.90 -7.08
N TYR A 126 0.64 -9.84 -7.05
CA TYR A 126 1.46 -10.26 -8.19
C TYR A 126 1.25 -11.75 -8.50
N PHE A 127 1.17 -12.59 -7.46
CA PHE A 127 0.85 -14.00 -7.61
C PHE A 127 -0.51 -14.23 -8.30
N ASP A 128 -1.58 -13.59 -7.84
CA ASP A 128 -2.94 -13.78 -8.39
C ASP A 128 -2.99 -13.42 -9.88
N GLN A 129 -2.32 -12.33 -10.26
CA GLN A 129 -2.20 -11.93 -11.66
C GLN A 129 -1.41 -12.97 -12.45
N ARG A 130 -0.23 -13.34 -11.97
CA ARG A 130 0.70 -14.22 -12.69
C ARG A 130 0.16 -15.64 -12.84
N LEU A 131 -0.55 -16.16 -11.84
CA LEU A 131 -1.22 -17.46 -11.91
C LEU A 131 -2.32 -17.46 -12.97
N SER A 132 -3.11 -16.38 -13.04
CA SER A 132 -4.16 -16.25 -14.05
C SER A 132 -3.58 -16.30 -15.48
N GLU A 133 -2.45 -15.63 -15.69
CA GLU A 133 -1.73 -15.62 -16.97
C GLU A 133 -1.17 -17.01 -17.30
N GLU A 134 -0.50 -17.67 -16.35
CA GLU A 134 0.09 -19.01 -16.55
C GLU A 134 -0.97 -20.09 -16.82
N VAL A 135 -2.11 -20.07 -16.12
CA VAL A 135 -3.22 -21.00 -16.39
C VAL A 135 -3.75 -20.82 -17.83
N ALA A 136 -3.91 -19.56 -18.28
CA ALA A 136 -4.36 -19.28 -19.64
C ALA A 136 -3.34 -19.75 -20.70
N LEU A 137 -2.04 -19.52 -20.46
CA LEU A 137 -0.96 -19.98 -21.33
C LEU A 137 -0.88 -21.50 -21.38
N SER A 138 -0.91 -22.15 -20.21
CA SER A 138 -0.88 -23.60 -20.04
C SER A 138 -2.03 -24.27 -20.77
N LYS A 139 -3.26 -23.76 -20.64
CA LYS A 139 -4.42 -24.25 -21.41
C LYS A 139 -4.24 -24.12 -22.92
N ARG A 140 -3.80 -22.94 -23.38
CA ARG A 140 -3.69 -22.63 -24.80
C ARG A 140 -2.63 -23.51 -25.49
N TYR A 141 -1.50 -23.71 -24.83
CA TYR A 141 -0.35 -24.42 -25.40
C TYR A 141 -0.19 -25.86 -24.89
N LYS A 142 -1.09 -26.33 -24.02
CA LYS A 142 -1.03 -27.65 -23.36
C LYS A 142 0.30 -27.87 -22.62
N LEU A 143 0.78 -26.84 -21.95
CA LEU A 143 2.02 -26.89 -21.15
C LEU A 143 1.69 -27.34 -19.73
N PRO A 144 2.52 -28.18 -19.09
CA PRO A 144 2.29 -28.54 -17.70
C PRO A 144 2.48 -27.32 -16.79
N LEU A 145 1.65 -27.21 -15.76
CA LEU A 145 1.71 -26.12 -14.77
C LEU A 145 1.41 -26.73 -13.42
N SER A 146 2.27 -26.45 -12.43
CA SER A 146 2.02 -26.88 -11.05
C SER A 146 2.15 -25.73 -10.07
N LEU A 147 1.44 -25.87 -8.95
CA LEU A 147 1.37 -24.92 -7.85
C LEU A 147 1.80 -25.64 -6.57
N ILE A 148 2.62 -24.96 -5.78
CA ILE A 148 3.09 -25.44 -4.48
C ILE A 148 2.73 -24.39 -3.44
N LEU A 149 2.03 -24.79 -2.38
CA LEU A 149 1.77 -23.95 -1.20
C LEU A 149 2.62 -24.46 -0.05
N VAL A 150 3.31 -23.55 0.62
CA VAL A 150 4.31 -23.80 1.67
C VAL A 150 3.89 -23.07 2.92
N ASP A 151 3.97 -23.75 4.06
CA ASP A 151 3.66 -23.16 5.36
C ASP A 151 4.64 -23.62 6.43
N VAL A 152 5.03 -22.69 7.31
CA VAL A 152 5.97 -22.96 8.41
C VAL A 152 5.24 -23.64 9.56
N ASP A 153 5.69 -24.85 9.88
CA ASP A 153 5.09 -25.64 10.94
C ASP A 153 5.27 -24.98 12.30
N TYR A 154 4.15 -24.80 13.01
CA TYR A 154 4.12 -24.19 14.35
C TYR A 154 4.72 -22.77 14.41
N PHE A 155 4.62 -21.98 13.34
CA PHE A 155 5.16 -20.61 13.31
C PHE A 155 4.69 -19.73 14.47
N LYS A 156 3.41 -19.83 14.85
CA LYS A 156 2.87 -19.14 16.03
C LYS A 156 3.66 -19.46 17.30
N LYS A 157 4.06 -20.72 17.51
CA LYS A 157 4.87 -21.12 18.67
C LYS A 157 6.27 -20.51 18.62
N ILE A 158 6.87 -20.36 17.44
CA ILE A 158 8.15 -19.66 17.27
C ILE A 158 7.99 -18.21 17.72
N ASN A 159 6.95 -17.52 17.26
CA ASN A 159 6.66 -16.14 17.69
C ASN A 159 6.40 -16.02 19.20
N ASP A 160 5.62 -16.96 19.77
CA ASP A 160 5.27 -16.93 21.19
C ASP A 160 6.49 -17.19 22.09
N VAL A 161 7.47 -17.98 21.64
CA VAL A 161 8.68 -18.33 22.42
C VAL A 161 9.81 -17.33 22.22
N PHE A 162 10.08 -16.93 20.96
CA PHE A 162 11.27 -16.14 20.61
C PHE A 162 10.95 -14.69 20.21
N GLY A 163 9.67 -14.33 20.12
CA GLY A 163 9.20 -13.02 19.69
C GLY A 163 9.08 -12.88 18.17
N HIS A 164 8.30 -11.89 17.74
CA HIS A 164 8.02 -11.64 16.33
C HIS A 164 9.27 -11.32 15.49
N THR A 165 10.29 -10.69 16.07
CA THR A 165 11.54 -10.40 15.36
C THR A 165 12.25 -11.66 14.88
N VAL A 166 12.27 -12.72 15.71
CA VAL A 166 12.87 -14.01 15.34
C VAL A 166 12.00 -14.73 14.30
N GLY A 167 10.67 -14.67 14.43
CA GLY A 167 9.77 -15.20 13.41
C GLY A 167 9.97 -14.52 12.05
N ASP A 168 10.16 -13.20 12.03
CA ASP A 168 10.46 -12.43 10.83
C ASP A 168 11.77 -12.87 10.17
N GLU A 169 12.80 -13.18 10.96
CA GLU A 169 14.06 -13.75 10.46
C GLU A 169 13.92 -15.16 9.91
N VAL A 170 13.11 -16.01 10.56
CA VAL A 170 12.76 -17.35 10.05
C VAL A 170 12.11 -17.23 8.67
N LEU A 171 11.17 -16.30 8.47
CA LEU A 171 10.53 -16.09 7.16
C LEU A 171 11.50 -15.56 6.10
N LYS A 172 12.42 -14.67 6.46
CA LYS A 172 13.47 -14.19 5.54
C LYS A 172 14.39 -15.33 5.11
N ASN A 173 14.85 -16.15 6.05
CA ASN A 173 15.75 -17.25 5.74
C ASN A 173 15.05 -18.37 4.96
N LEU A 174 13.78 -18.65 5.27
CA LEU A 174 12.96 -19.54 4.43
C LEU A 174 12.86 -19.03 3.00
N SER A 175 12.60 -17.72 2.82
CA SER A 175 12.48 -17.10 1.51
C SER A 175 13.78 -17.22 0.71
N ASN A 176 14.92 -17.00 1.35
CA ASN A 176 16.24 -17.20 0.73
C ASN A 176 16.47 -18.66 0.31
N ILE A 177 16.17 -19.61 1.20
CA ILE A 177 16.27 -21.05 0.90
C ILE A 177 15.42 -21.41 -0.32
N ILE A 178 14.19 -20.90 -0.40
CA ILE A 178 13.30 -21.14 -1.54
C ILE A 178 13.91 -20.56 -2.82
N MET A 179 14.31 -19.28 -2.80
CA MET A 179 14.88 -18.60 -3.97
C MET A 179 16.16 -19.26 -4.50
N GLU A 180 17.02 -19.81 -3.63
CA GLU A 180 18.20 -20.58 -4.03
C GLU A 180 17.87 -21.95 -4.63
N THR A 181 16.67 -22.46 -4.39
CA THR A 181 16.29 -23.83 -4.76
C THR A 181 15.43 -23.86 -6.03
N VAL A 182 14.55 -22.88 -6.21
CA VAL A 182 13.70 -22.76 -7.40
C VAL A 182 14.48 -22.28 -8.62
N ARG A 183 13.87 -22.37 -9.81
CA ARG A 183 14.45 -21.84 -11.06
C ARG A 183 14.04 -20.38 -11.24
N ASP A 184 14.77 -19.64 -12.07
CA ASP A 184 14.41 -18.25 -12.44
C ASP A 184 13.04 -18.13 -13.12
N SER A 185 12.56 -19.21 -13.76
CA SER A 185 11.23 -19.28 -14.37
C SER A 185 10.10 -19.41 -13.36
N ASP A 186 10.40 -19.88 -12.15
CA ASP A 186 9.41 -20.10 -11.11
C ASP A 186 9.05 -18.78 -10.45
N VAL A 187 7.79 -18.65 -10.03
CA VAL A 187 7.31 -17.42 -9.38
C VAL A 187 7.04 -17.71 -7.93
N VAL A 188 7.83 -17.10 -7.06
CA VAL A 188 7.71 -17.23 -5.60
C VAL A 188 7.05 -15.99 -5.03
N ALA A 189 5.99 -16.17 -4.25
CA ALA A 189 5.27 -15.08 -3.62
C ALA A 189 4.91 -15.40 -2.16
N ARG A 190 4.91 -14.39 -1.30
CA ARG A 190 4.30 -14.48 0.02
C ARG A 190 2.79 -14.32 -0.12
N TYR A 191 2.06 -15.40 0.17
CA TYR A 191 0.62 -15.50 0.00
C TYR A 191 -0.15 -15.05 1.24
N GLY A 192 0.38 -15.39 2.43
CA GLY A 192 -0.21 -15.09 3.74
C GLY A 192 0.85 -14.70 4.77
N GLY A 193 0.48 -14.74 6.05
CA GLY A 193 1.39 -14.39 7.15
C GLY A 193 2.66 -15.25 7.15
N GLU A 194 2.49 -16.57 7.19
CA GLU A 194 3.56 -17.58 7.16
C GLU A 194 3.52 -18.48 5.91
N GLU A 195 2.65 -18.13 4.96
CA GLU A 195 2.37 -18.93 3.76
C GLU A 195 3.10 -18.35 2.54
N ILE A 196 3.84 -19.22 1.84
CA ILE A 196 4.54 -18.91 0.60
C ILE A 196 3.97 -19.79 -0.50
N VAL A 197 3.78 -19.23 -1.68
CA VAL A 197 3.29 -19.94 -2.86
C VAL A 197 4.32 -19.90 -3.98
N ILE A 198 4.44 -21.00 -4.71
CA ILE A 198 5.37 -21.16 -5.82
C ILE A 198 4.57 -21.63 -7.05
N ILE A 199 4.56 -20.80 -8.10
CA ILE A 199 4.10 -21.19 -9.43
C ILE A 199 5.28 -21.80 -10.15
N THR A 200 5.10 -23.00 -10.70
CA THR A 200 6.13 -23.72 -11.48
C THR A 200 5.62 -23.94 -12.91
N PRO A 201 5.85 -22.96 -13.82
CA PRO A 201 5.51 -23.10 -15.23
C PRO A 201 6.28 -24.27 -15.87
N ASN A 202 5.69 -24.91 -16.88
CA ASN A 202 6.29 -26.01 -17.61
C ASN A 202 6.78 -27.17 -16.71
N THR A 203 6.10 -27.39 -15.59
CA THR A 203 6.49 -28.39 -14.58
C THR A 203 5.30 -29.27 -14.26
N ASP A 204 5.47 -30.59 -14.40
CA ASP A 204 4.40 -31.54 -14.10
C ASP A 204 4.30 -31.84 -12.58
N LYS A 205 3.27 -32.59 -12.20
CA LYS A 205 3.00 -32.95 -10.80
C LYS A 205 4.17 -33.67 -10.13
N LYS A 206 4.88 -34.53 -10.86
CA LYS A 206 5.98 -35.33 -10.34
C LYS A 206 7.21 -34.46 -10.11
N GLU A 207 7.55 -33.63 -11.08
CA GLU A 207 8.67 -32.68 -10.98
C GLU A 207 8.43 -31.65 -9.86
N ALA A 208 7.21 -31.12 -9.75
CA ALA A 208 6.83 -30.19 -8.68
C ALA A 208 6.89 -30.86 -7.30
N SER A 209 6.49 -32.14 -7.19
CA SER A 209 6.64 -32.90 -5.95
C SER A 209 8.09 -33.11 -5.55
N LEU A 210 8.99 -33.35 -6.51
CA LEU A 210 10.43 -33.49 -6.24
C LEU A 210 11.04 -32.17 -5.78
N LEU A 211 10.63 -31.04 -6.38
CA LEU A 211 11.02 -29.71 -5.93
C LEU A 211 10.54 -29.45 -4.49
N ALA A 212 9.28 -29.78 -4.20
CA ALA A 212 8.70 -29.63 -2.86
C ALA A 212 9.46 -30.45 -1.81
N GLU A 213 9.81 -31.70 -2.11
CA GLU A 213 10.54 -32.56 -1.18
C GLU A 213 11.96 -32.05 -0.93
N ARG A 214 12.64 -31.56 -1.98
CA ARG A 214 13.95 -30.93 -1.85
C ARG A 214 13.91 -29.69 -0.95
N LEU A 215 12.87 -28.85 -1.10
CA LEU A 215 12.66 -27.70 -0.23
C LEU A 215 12.46 -28.13 1.23
N ARG A 216 11.58 -29.10 1.46
CA ARG A 216 11.29 -29.65 2.78
C ARG A 216 12.56 -30.14 3.48
N GLU A 217 13.33 -30.99 2.82
CA GLU A 217 14.58 -31.52 3.36
C GLU A 217 15.62 -30.43 3.62
N LYS A 218 15.76 -29.45 2.71
CA LYS A 218 16.72 -28.36 2.87
C LYS A 218 16.37 -27.51 4.08
N VAL A 219 15.10 -27.17 4.27
CA VAL A 219 14.65 -26.39 5.44
C VAL A 219 14.83 -27.17 6.74
N GLU A 220 14.41 -28.44 6.78
CA GLU A 220 14.57 -29.29 7.98
C GLU A 220 16.02 -29.41 8.45
N LYS A 221 16.98 -29.45 7.51
CA LYS A 221 18.41 -29.57 7.79
C LYS A 221 19.08 -28.21 8.08
N THR A 222 18.38 -27.09 7.91
CA THR A 222 18.95 -25.75 8.05
C THR A 222 18.63 -25.16 9.41
N VAL A 223 19.64 -24.61 10.07
CA VAL A 223 19.44 -23.72 11.21
C VAL A 223 18.85 -22.42 10.69
N MET A 224 17.65 -22.08 11.15
CA MET A 224 16.93 -20.92 10.65
C MET A 224 17.47 -19.64 11.26
N VAL A 225 17.66 -19.61 12.59
CA VAL A 225 18.15 -18.41 13.30
C VAL A 225 18.99 -18.87 14.49
N THR A 226 20.05 -18.14 14.80
CA THR A 226 20.76 -18.26 16.09
C THR A 226 20.54 -16.96 16.86
N VAL A 227 19.84 -17.02 17.99
CA VAL A 227 19.48 -15.84 18.78
C VAL A 227 20.73 -15.30 19.46
N GLU A 228 21.18 -14.08 19.11
CA GLU A 228 22.45 -13.54 19.59
C GLU A 228 22.56 -13.46 21.12
N THR A 229 21.46 -13.13 21.79
CA THR A 229 21.42 -12.90 23.25
C THR A 229 21.47 -14.20 24.06
N THR A 230 20.82 -15.25 23.58
CA THR A 230 20.71 -16.55 24.30
C THR A 230 21.60 -17.63 23.71
N GLN A 231 22.16 -17.41 22.52
CA GLN A 231 22.85 -18.42 21.70
C GLN A 231 21.98 -19.64 21.37
N GLU A 232 20.66 -19.51 21.50
CA GLU A 232 19.72 -20.59 21.17
C GLU A 232 19.56 -20.71 19.66
N VAL A 233 19.51 -21.96 19.19
CA VAL A 233 19.36 -22.31 17.78
C VAL A 233 17.89 -22.60 17.49
N VAL A 234 17.31 -21.84 16.56
CA VAL A 234 15.94 -22.02 16.09
C VAL A 234 15.95 -22.84 14.81
N GLN A 235 15.26 -23.98 14.85
CA GLN A 235 14.97 -24.82 13.69
C GLN A 235 13.48 -24.72 13.36
N ALA A 236 13.16 -24.87 12.09
CA ALA A 236 11.79 -24.93 11.60
C ALA A 236 11.65 -26.06 10.59
N THR A 237 10.43 -26.58 10.47
CA THR A 237 10.04 -27.48 9.38
C THR A 237 8.93 -26.81 8.58
N ILE A 238 8.71 -27.30 7.36
CA ILE A 238 7.65 -26.80 6.49
C ILE A 238 6.76 -27.95 6.03
N SER A 239 5.47 -27.65 5.92
CA SER A 239 4.49 -28.51 5.25
C SER A 239 4.18 -27.94 3.87
N LEU A 240 4.01 -28.82 2.88
CA LEU A 240 3.78 -28.41 1.50
C LEU A 240 2.59 -29.14 0.88
N GLY A 241 1.73 -28.38 0.20
CA GLY A 241 0.70 -28.89 -0.70
C GLY A 241 1.15 -28.72 -2.14
N VAL A 242 0.96 -29.74 -2.98
CA VAL A 242 1.32 -29.70 -4.41
C VAL A 242 0.13 -30.07 -5.25
N CYS A 243 -0.17 -29.27 -6.26
CA CYS A 243 -1.17 -29.58 -7.26
C CYS A 243 -0.68 -29.22 -8.67
N ALA A 244 -1.15 -29.94 -9.68
CA ALA A 244 -0.88 -29.63 -11.09
C ALA A 244 -2.17 -29.35 -11.83
N LEU A 245 -2.15 -28.42 -12.78
CA LEU A 245 -3.25 -28.21 -13.72
C LEU A 245 -3.49 -29.49 -14.52
N SER A 246 -4.75 -29.85 -14.74
CA SER A 246 -5.11 -31.12 -15.41
C SER A 246 -6.40 -30.97 -16.22
N HIS A 247 -6.91 -32.09 -16.73
CA HIS A 247 -8.21 -32.13 -17.41
C HIS A 247 -9.41 -32.03 -16.44
N VAL A 248 -9.19 -32.32 -15.15
CA VAL A 248 -10.19 -32.15 -14.09
C VAL A 248 -10.08 -30.74 -13.48
N ILE A 249 -8.85 -30.23 -13.40
CA ILE A 249 -8.50 -29.00 -12.69
C ILE A 249 -8.27 -27.94 -13.73
N LEU A 250 -9.35 -27.24 -14.06
CA LEU A 250 -9.35 -26.40 -15.23
C LEU A 250 -8.93 -24.98 -14.89
N ASP A 251 -9.35 -24.37 -13.79
CA ASP A 251 -9.08 -22.96 -13.53
C ASP A 251 -8.14 -22.74 -12.34
N LYS A 252 -7.80 -21.46 -12.13
CA LYS A 252 -6.88 -21.06 -11.07
C LYS A 252 -7.51 -21.26 -9.69
N GLU A 253 -8.83 -21.11 -9.58
CA GLU A 253 -9.58 -21.26 -8.34
C GLU A 253 -9.50 -22.72 -7.87
N ALA A 254 -9.84 -23.68 -8.75
CA ALA A 254 -9.71 -25.10 -8.45
C ALA A 254 -8.25 -25.48 -8.14
N LEU A 255 -7.29 -25.03 -8.95
CA LEU A 255 -5.87 -25.32 -8.73
C LEU A 255 -5.39 -24.84 -7.35
N LEU A 256 -5.86 -23.68 -6.90
CA LEU A 256 -5.50 -23.11 -5.60
C LEU A 256 -6.19 -23.84 -4.45
N GLU A 257 -7.51 -24.09 -4.56
CA GLU A 257 -8.32 -24.77 -3.55
C GLU A 257 -7.73 -26.13 -3.16
N GLU A 258 -7.19 -26.85 -4.14
CA GLU A 258 -6.71 -28.20 -3.91
C GLU A 258 -5.22 -28.30 -3.65
N THR A 259 -4.45 -27.28 -4.04
CA THR A 259 -3.15 -27.07 -3.41
C THR A 259 -3.31 -26.81 -1.91
N ASP A 260 -4.31 -26.01 -1.52
CA ASP A 260 -4.63 -25.73 -0.12
C ASP A 260 -5.10 -26.99 0.62
N GLN A 261 -6.01 -27.76 0.03
CA GLN A 261 -6.45 -29.05 0.58
C GLN A 261 -5.27 -30.01 0.75
N ALA A 262 -4.36 -30.09 -0.22
CA ALA A 262 -3.15 -30.89 -0.09
C ALA A 262 -2.26 -30.41 1.07
N LEU A 263 -2.06 -29.10 1.22
CA LEU A 263 -1.30 -28.54 2.35
C LEU A 263 -1.98 -28.86 3.69
N TYR A 264 -3.31 -28.75 3.76
CA TYR A 264 -4.08 -29.13 4.93
C TYR A 264 -3.83 -30.60 5.30
N LEU A 265 -3.82 -31.51 4.34
CA LEU A 265 -3.48 -32.92 4.57
C LEU A 265 -2.05 -33.09 5.07
N ALA A 266 -1.08 -32.34 4.53
CA ALA A 266 0.30 -32.36 5.02
C ALA A 266 0.36 -31.99 6.52
N LYS A 267 -0.33 -30.91 6.91
CA LYS A 267 -0.42 -30.48 8.32
C LYS A 267 -1.15 -31.50 9.20
N LYS A 268 -2.24 -32.08 8.70
CA LYS A 268 -3.06 -33.05 9.43
C LYS A 268 -2.32 -34.36 9.69
N TYR A 269 -1.52 -34.84 8.73
CA TYR A 269 -0.83 -36.12 8.83
C TYR A 269 0.54 -36.04 9.51
N GLY A 270 0.80 -35.01 10.31
CA GLY A 270 2.00 -34.94 11.15
C GLY A 270 3.03 -33.90 10.73
N ARG A 271 2.68 -33.01 9.78
CA ARG A 271 3.54 -31.89 9.34
C ARG A 271 4.87 -32.37 8.73
N ASN A 272 5.78 -31.44 8.44
CA ASN A 272 7.10 -31.70 7.86
C ASN A 272 7.01 -32.71 6.71
N ARG A 273 6.14 -32.44 5.74
CA ARG A 273 5.86 -33.35 4.62
C ARG A 273 5.30 -32.62 3.43
N VAL A 274 5.46 -33.27 2.28
CA VAL A 274 4.75 -32.93 1.05
C VAL A 274 3.49 -33.79 0.96
N SER A 275 2.37 -33.17 0.63
CA SER A 275 1.16 -33.85 0.21
C SER A 275 0.78 -33.38 -1.18
N ILE A 276 0.42 -34.32 -2.03
CA ILE A 276 0.09 -34.07 -3.43
C ILE A 276 -1.42 -34.21 -3.55
N SER A 277 -2.10 -33.25 -4.17
CA SER A 277 -3.54 -33.42 -4.41
C SER A 277 -3.78 -34.63 -5.31
N SER A 278 -4.73 -35.44 -4.84
CA SER A 278 -5.03 -36.76 -5.37
C SER A 278 -6.15 -36.76 -6.39
N TRP A 279 -6.94 -35.68 -6.50
CA TRP A 279 -8.10 -35.50 -7.41
C TRP A 279 -8.77 -36.80 -7.86
#